data_AF-A0A8T5QXG6-F1
#
_entry.id   AF-A0A8T5QXG6-F1
#
_cell.length_a   1.000
_cell.length_b   1.000
_cell.length_c   1.000
_cell.angle_alpha   90.00
_cell.angle_beta   90.00
_cell.angle_gamma   90.00
#
_symmetry.space_group_name_H-M   'P 1'
#
loop_
_entity.id
_entity.type
_entity.pdbx_description
1 polymer ?
#
loop_
_entity_poly.entity_id
_entity_poly.type
_entity_poly.pdbx_seq_one_letter_code
_entity_poly.pdbx_strand_id
1 'polypeptide(L)'
;MFEQKVLDNSNQPIRNLYPRAVKASENPLTGITKTTNKYVELVIRDCATVAKKYLPIMVYGSYQDPINTLKGKIEAKEIIDLVGRSEKVLETRQLLKLVLSSAQKYQIDKQLKTNDLITDHETKDPVADVDDVYGDYGESPPENPEQVEVTDLTNLTTKEIANFLIKIFEAK
;
A
#
# COMPACT_ATOMS: atom_id res chain seq x y z
N MET A 1 1.19 -8.32 -14.67
CA MET A 1 0.01 -7.62 -14.13
C MET A 1 0.32 -7.31 -12.68
N PHE A 2 0.04 -6.08 -12.22
CA PHE A 2 0.47 -5.61 -10.89
C PHE A 2 0.02 -6.55 -9.76
N GLU A 3 -1.24 -6.99 -9.80
CA GLU A 3 -1.84 -7.93 -8.85
C GLU A 3 -1.03 -9.24 -8.73
N GLN A 4 -0.48 -9.74 -9.83
CA GLN A 4 0.35 -10.95 -9.81
C GLN A 4 1.68 -10.70 -9.11
N LYS A 5 2.33 -9.54 -9.35
CA LYS A 5 3.57 -9.17 -8.64
C LYS A 5 3.36 -9.03 -7.14
N VAL A 6 2.20 -8.53 -6.73
CA VAL A 6 1.79 -8.49 -5.32
C VAL A 6 1.70 -9.90 -4.76
N LEU A 7 1.09 -10.86 -5.46
CA LEU A 7 0.98 -12.23 -4.95
C LEU A 7 2.34 -12.94 -4.91
N ASP A 8 3.13 -12.82 -5.97
CA ASP A 8 4.42 -13.52 -6.12
C ASP A 8 5.44 -13.11 -5.05
N ASN A 9 5.36 -11.86 -4.57
CA ASN A 9 6.27 -11.31 -3.57
C ASN A 9 5.77 -11.40 -2.12
N SER A 10 4.60 -12.00 -1.88
CA SER A 10 4.08 -12.17 -0.54
C SER A 10 4.51 -13.48 0.10
N ASN A 11 4.85 -13.46 1.39
CA ASN A 11 5.12 -14.70 2.15
C ASN A 11 3.84 -15.31 2.75
N GLN A 12 2.67 -14.70 2.55
CA GLN A 12 1.44 -15.18 3.17
C GLN A 12 0.90 -16.43 2.48
N PRO A 13 0.59 -17.51 3.22
CA PRO A 13 0.04 -18.74 2.64
C PRO A 13 -1.26 -18.52 1.86
N ILE A 14 -2.04 -17.51 2.22
CA ILE A 14 -3.33 -17.18 1.60
C ILE A 14 -3.21 -16.81 0.12
N ARG A 15 -2.03 -16.37 -0.36
CA ARG A 15 -1.77 -16.12 -1.78
C ARG A 15 -2.02 -17.36 -2.66
N ASN A 16 -1.81 -18.55 -2.10
CA ASN A 16 -2.00 -19.83 -2.81
C ASN A 16 -3.47 -20.13 -3.11
N LEU A 17 -4.40 -19.32 -2.58
CA LEU A 17 -5.81 -19.38 -2.95
C LEU A 17 -6.04 -18.81 -4.35
N TYR A 18 -5.24 -17.85 -4.82
CA TYR A 18 -5.46 -17.16 -6.11
C TYR A 18 -5.58 -18.11 -7.31
N PRO A 19 -4.60 -19.00 -7.59
CA PRO A 19 -4.72 -19.90 -8.75
C PRO A 19 -5.91 -20.87 -8.62
N ARG A 20 -6.32 -21.20 -7.40
CA ARG A 20 -7.51 -22.04 -7.16
C ARG A 20 -8.80 -21.25 -7.39
N ALA A 21 -8.84 -20.00 -6.95
CA ALA A 21 -9.96 -19.09 -7.16
C ALA A 21 -10.16 -18.77 -8.65
N VAL A 22 -9.08 -18.60 -9.43
CA VAL A 22 -9.17 -18.46 -10.90
C VAL A 22 -9.87 -19.68 -11.51
N LYS A 23 -9.35 -20.89 -11.24
CA LYS A 23 -9.92 -22.14 -11.75
C LYS A 23 -11.37 -22.34 -11.33
N ALA A 24 -11.69 -22.11 -10.06
CA ALA A 24 -13.04 -22.28 -9.53
C ALA A 24 -14.02 -21.21 -10.02
N SER A 25 -13.56 -20.00 -10.37
CA SER A 25 -14.41 -18.97 -10.96
C SER A 25 -14.86 -19.31 -12.39
N GLU A 26 -14.03 -20.06 -13.13
CA GLU A 26 -14.30 -20.50 -14.49
C GLU A 26 -15.01 -21.86 -14.51
N ASN A 27 -14.50 -22.79 -13.71
CA ASN A 27 -14.96 -24.17 -13.59
C ASN A 27 -15.16 -24.52 -12.11
N PRO A 28 -16.33 -24.22 -11.52
CA PRO A 28 -16.57 -24.35 -10.08
C PRO A 28 -16.48 -25.79 -9.55
N LEU A 29 -16.67 -26.77 -10.41
CA LEU A 29 -16.61 -28.20 -10.06
C LEU A 29 -15.22 -28.81 -10.23
N THR A 30 -14.18 -28.00 -10.48
CA THR A 30 -12.81 -28.50 -10.63
C THR A 30 -12.37 -29.25 -9.36
N GLY A 31 -12.17 -30.57 -9.48
CA GLY A 31 -11.78 -31.44 -8.36
C GLY A 31 -12.94 -31.98 -7.53
N ILE A 32 -14.20 -31.72 -7.92
CA ILE A 32 -15.39 -32.27 -7.27
C ILE A 32 -16.02 -33.31 -8.20
N THR A 33 -16.10 -34.55 -7.73
CA THR A 33 -16.52 -35.70 -8.56
C THR A 33 -18.03 -35.76 -8.80
N LYS A 34 -18.85 -35.19 -7.90
CA LYS A 34 -20.32 -35.19 -8.02
C LYS A 34 -20.96 -34.03 -7.24
N THR A 35 -21.46 -33.03 -7.95
CA THR A 35 -22.47 -32.10 -7.40
C THR A 35 -23.54 -31.87 -8.45
N THR A 36 -24.73 -32.42 -8.25
CA THR A 36 -25.88 -32.24 -9.17
C THR A 36 -26.64 -30.93 -8.90
N ASN A 37 -26.27 -30.20 -7.84
CA ASN A 37 -26.97 -29.01 -7.40
C ASN A 37 -26.36 -27.74 -7.99
N LYS A 38 -27.09 -27.12 -8.93
CA LYS A 38 -26.74 -25.85 -9.58
C LYS A 38 -26.48 -24.71 -8.59
N TYR A 39 -27.18 -24.68 -7.45
CA TYR A 39 -26.99 -23.63 -6.44
C TYR A 39 -25.61 -23.71 -5.79
N VAL A 40 -25.09 -24.93 -5.56
CA VAL A 40 -23.75 -25.12 -5.00
C VAL A 40 -22.69 -24.64 -6.00
N GLU A 41 -22.86 -24.94 -7.28
CA GLU A 41 -21.97 -24.46 -8.34
C GLU A 41 -21.93 -22.92 -8.41
N LEU A 42 -23.09 -22.27 -8.30
CA LEU A 42 -23.19 -20.80 -8.26
C LEU A 42 -22.47 -20.22 -7.05
N VAL A 43 -22.68 -20.76 -5.85
CA VAL A 43 -22.00 -20.28 -4.63
C VAL A 43 -20.48 -20.43 -4.75
N ILE A 44 -19.99 -21.57 -5.22
CA ILE A 44 -18.54 -21.76 -5.41
C ILE A 44 -17.97 -20.75 -6.41
N ARG A 45 -18.65 -20.54 -7.54
CA ARG A 45 -18.26 -19.56 -8.56
C ARG A 45 -18.21 -18.14 -8.00
N ASP A 46 -19.22 -17.74 -7.26
CA ASP A 46 -19.34 -16.38 -6.72
C ASP A 46 -18.27 -16.13 -5.65
N CYS A 47 -18.09 -17.06 -4.72
CA CYS A 47 -17.03 -16.99 -3.72
C CYS A 47 -15.63 -16.96 -4.37
N ALA A 48 -15.39 -17.80 -5.38
CA ALA A 48 -14.13 -17.82 -6.12
C ALA A 48 -13.89 -16.52 -6.90
N THR A 49 -14.96 -15.94 -7.47
CA THR A 49 -14.90 -14.66 -8.18
C THR A 49 -14.53 -13.52 -7.23
N VAL A 50 -15.15 -13.47 -6.04
CA VAL A 50 -14.80 -12.50 -4.99
C VAL A 50 -13.35 -12.67 -4.56
N ALA A 51 -12.92 -13.91 -4.27
CA ALA A 51 -11.55 -14.19 -3.88
C ALA A 51 -10.55 -13.75 -4.97
N LYS A 52 -10.81 -14.07 -6.24
CA LYS A 52 -9.96 -13.65 -7.37
C LYS A 52 -9.77 -12.12 -7.42
N LYS A 53 -10.82 -11.36 -7.15
CA LYS A 53 -10.80 -9.88 -7.21
C LYS A 53 -10.11 -9.24 -6.00
N TYR A 54 -10.40 -9.73 -4.80
CA TYR A 54 -10.03 -9.06 -3.55
C TYR A 54 -8.79 -9.62 -2.86
N LEU A 55 -8.36 -10.83 -3.22
CA LEU A 55 -7.16 -11.45 -2.64
C LEU A 55 -5.88 -10.62 -2.88
N PRO A 56 -5.62 -10.05 -4.08
CA PRO A 56 -4.46 -9.18 -4.28
C PRO A 56 -4.50 -7.93 -3.40
N ILE A 57 -5.69 -7.35 -3.17
CA ILE A 57 -5.87 -6.17 -2.32
C ILE A 57 -5.54 -6.50 -0.87
N MET A 58 -6.08 -7.60 -0.36
CA MET A 58 -5.82 -8.06 1.00
C MET A 58 -4.33 -8.39 1.21
N VAL A 59 -3.70 -9.06 0.23
CA VAL A 59 -2.27 -9.41 0.29
C VAL A 59 -1.39 -8.16 0.22
N TYR A 60 -1.78 -7.15 -0.57
CA TYR A 60 -1.06 -5.87 -0.58
C TYR A 60 -1.16 -5.16 0.77
N GLY A 61 -2.37 -5.08 1.33
CA GLY A 61 -2.63 -4.42 2.61
C GLY A 61 -1.98 -5.10 3.82
N SER A 62 -1.49 -6.33 3.66
CA SER A 62 -0.79 -7.04 4.71
C SER A 62 0.73 -6.87 4.68
N TYR A 63 1.27 -6.15 3.70
CA TYR A 63 2.68 -5.76 3.70
C TYR A 63 2.97 -4.75 4.81
N GLN A 64 4.04 -5.00 5.57
CA GLN A 64 4.57 -4.03 6.52
C GLN A 64 5.14 -2.81 5.80
N ASP A 65 5.88 -3.06 4.72
CA ASP A 65 6.46 -2.04 3.86
C ASP A 65 6.23 -2.40 2.38
N PRO A 66 5.05 -2.07 1.81
CA PRO A 66 4.70 -2.47 0.46
C PRO A 66 5.60 -1.85 -0.61
N ILE A 67 6.09 -0.62 -0.38
CA ILE A 67 6.96 0.08 -1.33
C ILE A 67 8.30 -0.64 -1.44
N ASN A 68 8.98 -0.85 -0.31
CA ASN A 68 10.27 -1.56 -0.32
C ASN A 68 10.13 -3.03 -0.72
N THR A 69 9.02 -3.69 -0.38
CA THR A 69 8.78 -5.09 -0.75
C THR A 69 8.72 -5.29 -2.27
N LEU A 70 8.13 -4.33 -3.00
CA LEU A 70 7.90 -4.42 -4.44
C LEU A 70 8.89 -3.60 -5.28
N LYS A 71 9.77 -2.85 -4.62
CA LYS A 71 10.80 -2.01 -5.23
C LYS A 71 11.68 -2.79 -6.22
N GLY A 72 11.77 -2.31 -7.46
CA GLY A 72 12.55 -2.93 -8.54
C GLY A 72 11.99 -4.26 -9.07
N LYS A 73 10.80 -4.69 -8.62
CA LYS A 73 10.17 -5.97 -8.99
C LYS A 73 8.95 -5.80 -9.90
N ILE A 74 8.43 -4.58 -10.00
CA ILE A 74 7.33 -4.19 -10.87
C ILE A 74 7.90 -3.54 -12.12
N GLU A 75 7.32 -3.86 -13.28
CA GLU A 75 7.66 -3.20 -14.54
C GLU A 75 6.77 -1.97 -14.78
N ALA A 76 7.29 -0.95 -15.47
CA ALA A 76 6.54 0.28 -15.75
C ALA A 76 5.19 0.00 -16.45
N LYS A 77 5.16 -0.99 -17.34
CA LYS A 77 3.94 -1.42 -18.05
C LYS A 77 2.84 -1.92 -17.12
N GLU A 78 3.21 -2.52 -15.98
CA GLU A 78 2.25 -3.06 -15.02
C GLU A 78 1.60 -1.96 -14.17
N ILE A 79 2.33 -0.87 -13.90
CA ILE A 79 1.81 0.32 -13.23
C ILE A 79 0.88 1.07 -14.17
N ILE A 80 1.27 1.25 -15.43
CA ILE A 80 0.42 1.91 -16.44
C ILE A 80 -0.88 1.11 -16.64
N ASP A 81 -0.80 -0.21 -16.72
CA ASP A 81 -1.97 -1.10 -16.79
C ASP A 81 -2.87 -0.97 -15.55
N LEU A 82 -2.29 -0.94 -14.34
CA LEU A 82 -3.04 -0.74 -13.10
C LEU A 82 -3.82 0.57 -13.12
N VAL A 83 -3.15 1.68 -13.45
CA VAL A 83 -3.76 3.01 -13.48
C VAL A 83 -4.85 3.07 -14.56
N GLY A 84 -4.58 2.56 -15.76
CA GLY A 84 -5.57 2.53 -16.84
C GLY A 84 -6.82 1.70 -16.52
N ARG A 85 -6.65 0.54 -15.88
CA ARG A 85 -7.79 -0.31 -15.48
C ARG A 85 -8.58 0.27 -14.30
N SER A 86 -7.95 1.06 -13.43
CA SER A 86 -8.58 1.65 -12.25
C SER A 86 -9.77 2.57 -12.55
N GLU A 87 -9.80 3.15 -13.76
CA GLU A 87 -10.90 4.00 -14.22
C GLU A 87 -12.20 3.19 -14.35
N LYS A 88 -12.09 1.94 -14.87
CA LYS A 88 -13.25 1.11 -15.24
C LYS A 88 -13.56 0.03 -14.22
N VAL A 89 -12.53 -0.50 -13.55
CA VAL A 89 -12.63 -1.68 -12.69
C VAL A 89 -12.58 -1.27 -11.21
N LEU A 90 -13.63 -1.62 -10.46
CA LEU A 90 -13.80 -1.20 -9.06
C LEU A 90 -12.68 -1.73 -8.16
N GLU A 91 -12.40 -3.04 -8.24
CA GLU A 91 -11.37 -3.70 -7.45
C GLU A 91 -9.97 -3.13 -7.74
N THR A 92 -9.68 -2.83 -9.01
CA THR A 92 -8.41 -2.20 -9.40
C THR A 92 -8.30 -0.77 -8.87
N ARG A 93 -9.41 -0.02 -8.82
CA ARG A 93 -9.46 1.31 -8.22
C ARG A 93 -9.18 1.27 -6.72
N GLN A 94 -9.75 0.29 -6.03
CA GLN A 94 -9.50 0.09 -4.60
C GLN A 94 -8.03 -0.27 -4.34
N LEU A 95 -7.44 -1.13 -5.16
CA LEU A 95 -6.02 -1.43 -5.11
C LEU A 95 -5.16 -0.18 -5.33
N LEU A 96 -5.45 0.61 -6.37
CA LEU A 96 -4.71 1.83 -6.66
C LEU A 96 -4.76 2.81 -5.48
N LYS A 97 -5.93 3.04 -4.87
CA LYS A 97 -6.05 3.91 -3.69
C LYS A 97 -5.18 3.43 -2.52
N LEU A 98 -5.14 2.13 -2.28
CA LEU A 98 -4.29 1.54 -1.25
C LEU A 98 -2.80 1.74 -1.55
N VAL A 99 -2.41 1.56 -2.82
CA VAL A 99 -1.05 1.81 -3.29
C VAL A 99 -0.66 3.28 -3.10
N LEU A 100 -1.53 4.22 -3.49
CA LEU A 100 -1.29 5.65 -3.33
C LEU A 100 -1.14 6.06 -1.87
N SER A 101 -2.01 5.56 -0.99
CA SER A 101 -1.91 5.80 0.45
C SER A 101 -0.57 5.31 1.02
N SER A 102 -0.12 4.12 0.61
CA SER A 102 1.18 3.60 1.05
C SER A 102 2.36 4.41 0.49
N ALA A 103 2.24 4.92 -0.74
CA ALA A 103 3.25 5.75 -1.37
C ALA A 103 3.39 7.11 -0.65
N GLN A 104 2.27 7.73 -0.27
CA GLN A 104 2.27 8.96 0.54
C GLN A 104 2.94 8.73 1.88
N LYS A 105 2.58 7.65 2.58
CA LYS A 105 3.20 7.30 3.86
C LYS A 105 4.71 7.11 3.71
N TYR A 106 5.15 6.39 2.68
CA TYR A 106 6.57 6.20 2.40
C TYR A 106 7.32 7.51 2.14
N GLN A 107 6.70 8.49 1.47
CA GLN A 107 7.31 9.80 1.27
C GLN A 107 7.48 10.57 2.58
N ILE A 108 6.45 10.58 3.43
CA ILE A 108 6.48 11.23 4.75
C ILE A 108 7.58 10.58 5.61
N ASP A 109 7.60 9.25 5.70
CA ASP A 109 8.61 8.51 6.46
C ASP A 109 10.04 8.78 5.94
N LYS A 110 10.20 8.99 4.63
CA LYS A 110 11.49 9.35 4.03
C LYS A 110 11.91 10.78 4.40
N GLN A 111 10.98 11.73 4.40
CA GLN A 111 11.26 13.13 4.74
C GLN A 111 11.65 13.28 6.22
N LEU A 112 10.94 12.63 7.14
CA LEU A 112 11.25 12.67 8.58
C LEU A 112 12.67 12.16 8.88
N LYS A 113 13.07 11.03 8.26
CA LYS A 113 14.42 10.46 8.43
C LYS A 113 15.54 11.35 7.91
N THR A 114 15.28 12.24 6.96
CA THR A 114 16.26 13.22 6.47
C THR A 114 16.44 14.39 7.44
N ASN A 115 15.42 14.73 8.22
CA ASN A 115 15.45 15.86 9.14
C ASN A 115 16.12 15.51 10.48
N ASP A 116 16.09 14.23 10.91
CA ASP A 116 16.77 13.73 12.12
C ASP A 116 18.31 13.70 12.02
N LEU A 117 18.90 14.04 10.85
CA LEU A 117 20.36 14.10 10.67
C LEU A 117 20.94 15.52 10.88
N ILE A 118 20.13 16.47 11.34
CA ILE A 118 20.57 17.85 11.63
C ILE A 118 20.14 18.21 13.06
N THR A 119 20.81 17.65 14.05
CA THR A 119 20.86 18.23 15.42
C THR A 119 22.14 17.77 16.13
N ASP A 120 23.29 18.15 15.59
CA ASP A 120 24.50 18.28 16.41
C ASP A 120 24.38 19.58 17.20
N HIS A 121 23.61 19.55 18.29
CA HIS A 121 23.79 20.49 19.37
C HIS A 121 24.43 19.76 20.54
N GLU A 122 25.76 19.85 20.63
CA GLU A 122 26.48 19.72 21.90
C GLU A 122 25.87 20.72 22.89
N THR A 123 25.05 20.23 23.82
CA THR A 123 24.72 20.99 25.02
C THR A 123 25.66 20.52 26.13
N LYS A 124 26.62 21.40 26.43
CA LYS A 124 27.39 21.37 27.68
C LYS A 124 26.41 21.40 28.85
N ASP A 125 26.52 20.43 29.74
CA ASP A 125 25.88 20.49 31.06
C ASP A 125 26.42 21.69 31.85
N PRO A 126 25.54 22.49 32.50
CA PRO A 126 25.86 23.09 33.77
C PRO A 126 25.06 22.41 34.88
N VAL A 127 25.78 22.18 35.97
CA VAL A 127 25.33 21.55 37.21
C VAL A 127 24.23 22.38 37.89
N ALA A 128 23.14 21.68 38.24
CA ALA A 128 22.15 21.86 39.30
C ALA A 128 21.87 23.27 39.88
N ASP A 129 20.58 23.66 39.81
CA ASP A 129 19.88 24.28 40.94
C ASP A 129 18.51 23.59 41.09
N VAL A 130 18.18 23.13 42.30
CA VAL A 130 17.12 22.15 42.60
C VAL A 130 15.81 22.80 43.02
N ASP A 131 15.61 24.11 42.82
CA ASP A 131 14.51 24.84 43.46
C ASP A 131 13.39 25.36 42.54
N ASP A 132 13.20 24.78 41.34
CA ASP A 132 11.98 25.09 40.58
C ASP A 132 11.41 23.90 39.78
N VAL A 133 10.55 23.12 40.45
CA VAL A 133 9.85 21.97 39.85
C VAL A 133 8.62 22.42 39.03
N TYR A 134 8.24 23.71 39.07
CA TYR A 134 7.05 24.24 38.38
C TYR A 134 7.29 25.65 37.80
N GLY A 135 8.48 25.89 37.25
CA GLY A 135 8.98 27.20 36.84
C GLY A 135 8.64 27.62 35.42
N ASP A 136 7.97 28.77 35.34
CA ASP A 136 7.66 29.62 34.18
C ASP A 136 7.08 28.91 32.95
N TYR A 137 5.74 28.84 32.88
CA TYR A 137 5.02 28.68 31.62
C TYR A 137 5.20 29.96 30.79
N GLY A 138 6.42 30.20 30.32
CA GLY A 138 6.64 31.08 29.18
C GLY A 138 5.84 30.50 28.04
N GLU A 139 4.85 31.26 27.55
CA GLU A 139 4.13 30.95 26.32
C GLU A 139 5.16 30.83 25.19
N SER A 140 5.64 29.60 24.97
CA SER A 140 6.32 29.27 23.73
C SER A 140 5.27 29.51 22.64
N PRO A 141 5.51 30.40 21.67
CA PRO A 141 4.61 30.49 20.53
C PRO A 141 4.48 29.08 19.98
N PRO A 142 3.26 28.63 19.59
CA PRO A 142 3.11 27.29 19.07
C PRO A 142 4.13 27.13 17.94
N GLU A 143 5.08 26.20 18.12
CA GLU A 143 5.92 25.72 17.04
C GLU A 143 4.93 25.29 15.97
N ASN A 144 4.85 26.10 14.92
CA ASN A 144 4.01 25.82 13.77
C ASN A 144 4.51 24.49 13.24
N PRO A 145 3.77 23.37 13.35
CA PRO A 145 4.24 22.12 12.80
C PRO A 145 4.44 22.41 11.31
N GLU A 146 5.68 22.30 10.83
CA GLU A 146 6.01 22.50 9.42
C GLU A 146 4.97 21.75 8.61
N GLN A 147 4.20 22.50 7.82
CA GLN A 147 3.17 21.91 6.98
C GLN A 147 3.89 21.00 6.00
N VAL A 148 3.86 19.70 6.27
CA VAL A 148 4.27 18.69 5.31
C VAL A 148 3.35 18.88 4.11
N GLU A 149 3.89 19.37 2.99
CA GLU A 149 3.16 19.41 1.72
C GLU A 149 2.86 17.96 1.30
N VAL A 150 1.75 17.44 1.81
CA VAL A 150 1.18 16.18 1.33
C VAL A 150 0.61 16.51 -0.03
N THR A 151 1.27 16.00 -1.08
CA THR A 151 0.73 16.08 -2.42
C THR A 151 -0.60 15.33 -2.42
N ASP A 152 -1.70 16.06 -2.60
CA ASP A 152 -3.03 15.48 -2.68
C ASP A 152 -3.14 14.71 -4.00
N LEU A 153 -2.84 13.40 -3.92
CA LEU A 153 -2.81 12.48 -5.05
C LEU A 153 -4.18 12.32 -5.74
N THR A 154 -5.25 12.89 -5.16
CA THR A 154 -6.61 12.79 -5.72
C THR A 154 -6.86 13.74 -6.90
N ASN A 155 -6.03 14.76 -7.09
CA ASN A 155 -6.19 15.78 -8.15
C ASN A 155 -5.24 15.62 -9.34
N LEU A 156 -4.38 14.59 -9.34
CA LEU A 156 -3.44 14.34 -10.42
C LEU A 156 -4.06 13.58 -11.59
N THR A 157 -3.56 13.85 -12.79
CA THR A 157 -3.90 13.10 -14.00
C THR A 157 -3.37 11.66 -13.92
N THR A 158 -4.00 10.74 -14.66
CA THR A 158 -3.56 9.34 -14.70
C THR A 158 -2.11 9.17 -15.14
N LYS A 159 -1.61 10.04 -16.02
CA LYS A 159 -0.19 10.04 -16.43
C LYS A 159 0.74 10.44 -15.31
N GLU A 160 0.38 11.46 -14.53
CA GLU A 160 1.19 11.91 -13.40
C GLU A 160 1.22 10.86 -12.29
N ILE A 161 0.07 10.24 -11.99
CA ILE A 161 -0.01 9.12 -11.04
C ILE A 161 0.88 7.96 -11.49
N ALA A 162 0.82 7.57 -12.77
CA ALA A 162 1.66 6.49 -13.29
C ALA A 162 3.15 6.82 -13.17
N ASN A 163 3.58 8.02 -13.58
CA ASN A 163 4.98 8.44 -13.49
C ASN A 163 5.47 8.50 -12.04
N PHE A 164 4.64 8.99 -11.13
CA PHE A 164 4.91 9.03 -9.70
C PHE A 164 5.16 7.63 -9.13
N LEU A 165 4.27 6.69 -9.42
CA LEU A 165 4.39 5.31 -8.96
C LEU A 165 5.59 4.59 -9.59
N ILE A 166 5.86 4.82 -10.90
CA ILE A 166 7.06 4.28 -11.57
C ILE A 166 8.33 4.70 -10.85
N LYS A 167 8.42 5.99 -10.47
CA LYS A 167 9.56 6.53 -9.73
C LYS A 167 9.67 5.94 -8.32
N ILE A 168 8.57 5.85 -7.58
CA ILE A 168 8.56 5.36 -6.20
C ILE A 168 8.95 3.88 -6.12
N PHE A 169 8.41 3.05 -7.02
CA PHE A 169 8.73 1.63 -7.04
C PHE A 169 10.06 1.31 -7.73
N GLU A 170 10.78 2.31 -8.28
CA GLU A 170 11.95 2.10 -9.14
C GLU A 170 11.66 1.03 -10.20
N ALA A 171 10.52 1.20 -10.88
CA ALA A 171 10.02 0.20 -11.82
C ALA A 171 10.96 0.09 -13.03
N LYS A 172 11.19 -1.16 -13.46
CA LYS A 172 12.06 -1.49 -14.60
C LYS A 172 11.35 -1.31 -15.94
#